data_AF-A0A562Q2X0-F1
#
_entry.id   AF-A0A562Q2X0-F1
#
_cell.length_a   1.000
_cell.length_b   1.000
_cell.length_c   1.000
_cell.angle_alpha   90.00
_cell.angle_beta   90.00
_cell.angle_gamma   90.00
#
_symmetry.space_group_name_H-M   'P 1'
#
loop_
_entity.id
_entity.type
_entity.pdbx_description
1 polymer ?
#
loop_
_entity_poly.entity_id
_entity_poly.type
_entity_poly.pdbx_seq_one_letter_code
_entity_poly.pdbx_strand_id
1 'polypeptide(L)'
;MNRNARAGFVLVALALVGGTGCITMSVMSEVRQQREVRQMEESRQQRIAQRESAVQAGDPAAMVAQAGDLLSAANAEQRDPSRAVALLSDAAAHGYGPAQAILGELLATGRSSFGIGTVLPPTQRDRARGIELLSQAATRACTFLTPLPDRRMQHHVAPAYRLSVVLADHNEPGPWKLWRARSILHCGLPSPDALASPARPDAMALAWLLLTKDEARIGTMKTKMNAADIAAGEREAADLRRLVAESEQRYPAPPREKIR
;
A
#
# COMPACT_ATOMS: atom_id res chain seq x y z
N MET A 1 11.47 -37.98 69.74
CA MET A 1 10.50 -37.08 69.07
C MET A 1 11.00 -36.72 67.68
N ASN A 2 10.10 -36.81 66.70
CA ASN A 2 10.31 -37.22 65.30
C ASN A 2 11.02 -36.22 64.37
N ARG A 3 12.00 -36.73 63.59
CA ARG A 3 12.64 -36.08 62.43
C ARG A 3 11.72 -35.88 61.21
N ASN A 4 10.50 -36.40 61.26
CA ASN A 4 9.58 -36.43 60.10
C ASN A 4 8.68 -35.18 59.97
N ALA A 5 8.75 -34.22 60.90
CA ALA A 5 7.94 -33.00 60.86
C ALA A 5 8.57 -31.84 60.05
N ARG A 6 9.84 -31.95 59.63
CA ARG A 6 10.54 -30.88 58.89
C ARG A 6 10.48 -31.01 57.37
N ALA A 7 10.06 -32.16 56.83
CA ALA A 7 9.95 -32.36 55.39
C ALA A 7 8.61 -31.86 54.80
N GLY A 8 7.54 -31.80 55.59
CA GLY A 8 6.21 -31.39 55.13
C GLY A 8 6.04 -29.88 54.90
N PHE A 9 6.83 -29.04 55.60
CA PHE A 9 6.70 -27.58 55.50
C PHE A 9 7.48 -26.97 54.31
N VAL A 10 8.47 -27.70 53.77
CA VAL A 10 9.25 -27.25 52.61
C VAL A 10 8.51 -27.51 51.29
N LEU A 11 7.67 -28.55 51.23
CA LEU A 11 6.93 -28.91 50.01
C LEU A 11 5.70 -28.02 49.75
N VAL A 12 5.11 -27.39 50.78
CA VAL A 12 4.00 -26.44 50.58
C VAL A 12 4.49 -25.05 50.20
N ALA A 13 5.70 -24.66 50.62
CA ALA A 13 6.30 -23.38 50.23
C ALA A 13 6.77 -23.34 48.76
N LEU A 14 7.12 -24.49 48.16
CA LEU A 14 7.55 -24.57 46.76
C LEU A 14 6.39 -24.64 45.75
N ALA A 15 5.18 -25.03 46.18
CA ALA A 15 4.01 -25.07 45.30
C ALA A 15 3.36 -23.68 45.11
N LEU A 16 3.57 -22.72 46.02
CA LEU A 16 3.04 -21.35 45.91
C LEU A 16 3.93 -20.39 45.11
N VAL A 17 5.21 -20.73 44.89
CA VAL A 17 6.14 -19.93 44.07
C VAL A 17 6.02 -20.28 42.57
N GLY A 18 5.49 -21.46 42.23
CA GLY A 18 5.30 -21.89 40.84
C GLY A 18 4.08 -21.27 40.11
N GLY A 19 3.11 -20.73 40.85
CA GLY A 19 1.86 -20.18 40.27
C GLY A 19 1.89 -18.67 39.95
N THR A 20 2.80 -17.91 40.56
CA THR A 20 2.90 -16.44 40.38
C THR A 20 3.84 -16.03 39.24
N GLY A 21 4.65 -16.96 38.71
CA GLY A 21 5.55 -16.71 37.58
C GLY A 21 4.82 -16.40 36.26
N CYS A 22 3.67 -17.03 35.99
CA CYS A 22 2.91 -16.78 34.75
C CYS A 22 2.14 -15.46 34.78
N ILE A 23 1.62 -15.05 35.95
CA ILE A 23 0.84 -13.80 36.10
C ILE A 23 1.76 -12.58 36.04
N THR A 24 2.99 -12.69 36.56
CA THR A 24 3.95 -11.57 36.50
C THR A 24 4.47 -11.34 35.08
N MET A 25 4.68 -12.40 34.27
CA MET A 25 5.14 -12.25 32.89
C MET A 25 4.12 -11.57 31.96
N SER A 26 2.82 -11.86 32.09
CA SER A 26 1.78 -11.22 31.26
C SER A 26 1.56 -9.74 31.60
N VAL A 27 1.60 -9.39 32.89
CA VAL A 27 1.50 -7.99 33.33
C VAL A 27 2.74 -7.19 32.89
N MET A 28 3.94 -7.76 32.99
CA MET A 28 5.17 -7.11 32.50
C MET A 28 5.15 -6.89 30.98
N SER A 29 4.61 -7.83 30.20
CA SER A 29 4.50 -7.67 28.75
C SER A 29 3.48 -6.58 28.38
N GLU A 30 2.35 -6.51 29.07
CA GLU A 30 1.34 -5.48 28.83
C GLU A 30 1.85 -4.07 29.16
N VAL A 31 2.51 -3.89 30.32
CA VAL A 31 3.10 -2.59 30.70
C VAL A 31 4.18 -2.16 29.71
N ARG A 32 5.00 -3.11 29.24
CA ARG A 32 6.01 -2.84 28.20
C ARG A 32 5.38 -2.38 26.90
N GLN A 33 4.35 -3.10 26.43
CA GLN A 33 3.62 -2.75 25.22
C GLN A 33 2.97 -1.36 25.32
N GLN A 34 2.34 -1.04 26.46
CA GLN A 34 1.75 0.29 26.67
C GLN A 34 2.80 1.41 26.65
N ARG A 35 3.99 1.19 27.22
CA ARG A 35 5.09 2.16 27.17
C ARG A 35 5.57 2.36 25.74
N GLU A 36 5.73 1.29 24.97
CA GLU A 36 6.12 1.35 23.57
C GLU A 36 5.10 2.15 22.75
N VAL A 37 3.79 1.93 22.95
CA VAL A 37 2.73 2.72 22.30
C VAL A 37 2.82 4.21 22.65
N ARG A 38 3.00 4.55 23.94
CA ARG A 38 3.15 5.96 24.36
C ARG A 38 4.37 6.62 23.74
N GLN A 39 5.52 5.94 23.75
CA GLN A 39 6.75 6.46 23.15
C GLN A 39 6.62 6.66 21.64
N MET A 40 5.95 5.74 20.94
CA MET A 40 5.66 5.89 19.51
C MET A 40 4.78 7.11 19.25
N GLU A 41 3.77 7.34 20.08
CA GLU A 41 2.87 8.48 19.96
C GLU A 41 3.58 9.81 20.27
N GLU A 42 4.38 9.88 21.33
CA GLU A 42 5.21 11.06 21.64
C GLU A 42 6.17 11.39 20.50
N SER A 43 6.85 10.36 19.96
CA SER A 43 7.74 10.53 18.81
C SER A 43 6.99 11.03 17.57
N ARG A 44 5.74 10.57 17.35
CA ARG A 44 4.87 11.02 16.26
C ARG A 44 4.50 12.48 16.42
N GLN A 45 4.09 12.89 17.62
CA GLN A 45 3.75 14.29 17.93
C GLN A 45 4.96 15.22 17.75
N GLN A 46 6.14 14.81 18.21
CA GLN A 46 7.38 15.57 18.00
C GLN A 46 7.69 15.77 16.51
N ARG A 47 7.51 14.73 15.69
CA ARG A 47 7.72 14.83 14.24
C ARG A 47 6.69 15.72 13.54
N ILE A 48 5.45 15.76 14.01
CA ILE A 48 4.45 16.71 13.50
C ILE A 48 4.91 18.13 13.83
N ALA A 49 5.22 18.41 15.10
CA ALA A 49 5.69 19.73 15.54
C ALA A 49 6.95 20.20 14.80
N GLN A 50 7.92 19.31 14.58
CA GLN A 50 9.16 19.62 13.84
C GLN A 50 8.92 20.01 12.38
N ARG A 51 7.80 19.60 11.77
CA ARG A 51 7.48 19.89 10.36
C ARG A 51 6.55 21.08 10.17
N GLU A 52 5.99 21.64 11.25
CA GLU A 52 4.98 22.70 11.15
C GLU A 52 5.48 23.92 10.37
N SER A 53 6.72 24.36 10.60
CA SER A 53 7.28 25.51 9.88
C SER A 53 7.44 25.24 8.38
N ALA A 54 7.89 24.05 7.99
CA ALA A 54 8.02 23.66 6.59
C ALA A 54 6.65 23.51 5.91
N VAL A 55 5.66 22.95 6.61
CA VAL A 55 4.27 22.88 6.14
C VAL A 55 3.69 24.28 5.95
N GLN A 56 3.90 25.19 6.90
CA GLN A 56 3.47 26.60 6.79
C GLN A 56 4.18 27.33 5.64
N ALA A 57 5.43 26.99 5.35
CA ALA A 57 6.18 27.49 4.21
C ALA A 57 5.74 26.90 2.86
N GLY A 58 4.77 25.98 2.86
CA GLY A 58 4.23 25.38 1.63
C GLY A 58 5.03 24.20 1.08
N ASP A 59 5.95 23.61 1.87
CA ASP A 59 6.75 22.47 1.43
C ASP A 59 5.87 21.21 1.22
N PRO A 60 5.67 20.75 -0.02
CA PRO A 60 4.80 19.62 -0.30
C PRO A 60 5.35 18.29 0.24
N ALA A 61 6.67 18.15 0.39
CA ALA A 61 7.27 16.96 0.98
C ALA A 61 6.99 16.90 2.49
N ALA A 62 7.10 18.04 3.18
CA ALA A 62 6.73 18.15 4.59
C ALA A 62 5.24 17.88 4.81
N MET A 63 4.37 18.41 3.94
CA MET A 63 2.91 18.15 3.97
C MET A 63 2.60 16.65 3.85
N VAL A 64 3.19 15.95 2.88
CA VAL A 64 3.00 14.51 2.70
C VAL A 64 3.50 13.72 3.91
N ALA A 65 4.69 14.05 4.42
CA ALA A 65 5.26 13.36 5.58
C ALA A 65 4.40 13.55 6.84
N GLN A 66 3.91 14.77 7.07
CA GLN A 66 3.02 15.08 8.18
C GLN A 66 1.65 14.41 8.01
N ALA A 67 1.09 14.38 6.79
CA ALA A 67 -0.14 13.63 6.51
C ALA A 67 0.01 12.14 6.84
N GLY A 68 1.17 11.54 6.54
CA GLY A 68 1.50 10.18 6.95
C GLY A 68 1.43 9.99 8.47
N ASP A 69 2.07 10.87 9.23
CA ASP A 69 2.02 10.85 10.71
C ASP A 69 0.58 11.03 11.24
N LEU A 70 -0.26 11.82 10.59
CA LEU A 70 -1.67 12.01 10.99
C LEU A 70 -2.55 10.78 10.69
N LEU A 71 -2.17 9.95 9.70
CA LEU A 71 -2.90 8.74 9.32
C LEU A 71 -2.40 7.48 10.04
N SER A 72 -1.20 7.50 10.63
CA SER A 72 -0.51 6.30 11.13
C SER A 72 -0.58 6.10 12.66
N ALA A 73 -1.44 6.83 13.38
CA ALA A 73 -1.54 6.68 14.83
C ALA A 73 -2.02 5.26 15.21
N ALA A 74 -1.46 4.74 16.31
CA ALA A 74 -1.79 3.40 16.81
C ALA A 74 -3.27 3.30 17.22
N ASN A 75 -3.78 4.32 17.91
CA ASN A 75 -5.19 4.44 18.25
C ASN A 75 -5.94 5.21 17.16
N ALA A 76 -7.10 4.70 16.73
CA ALA A 76 -7.90 5.31 15.67
C ALA A 76 -8.38 6.72 16.03
N GLU A 77 -8.69 6.98 17.31
CA GLU A 77 -9.14 8.29 17.82
C GLU A 77 -8.08 9.39 17.73
N GLN A 78 -6.80 9.01 17.65
CA GLN A 78 -5.67 9.93 17.55
C GLN A 78 -5.29 10.24 16.08
N ARG A 79 -5.96 9.59 15.12
CA ARG A 79 -5.79 9.86 13.70
C ARG A 79 -6.61 11.08 13.32
N ASP A 80 -6.06 11.88 12.42
CA ASP A 80 -6.74 13.05 11.88
C ASP A 80 -6.77 12.98 10.35
N PRO A 81 -7.66 12.13 9.79
CA PRO A 81 -7.78 11.98 8.35
C PRO A 81 -8.18 13.27 7.65
N SER A 82 -8.98 14.13 8.30
CA SER A 82 -9.41 15.40 7.73
C SER A 82 -8.23 16.34 7.49
N ARG A 83 -7.36 16.52 8.50
CA ARG A 83 -6.14 17.34 8.35
C ARG A 83 -5.15 16.71 7.38
N ALA A 84 -5.04 15.38 7.35
CA ALA A 84 -4.20 14.69 6.38
C ALA A 84 -4.69 14.93 4.92
N VAL A 85 -6.00 14.84 4.68
CA VAL A 85 -6.60 15.12 3.36
C VAL A 85 -6.37 16.57 2.93
N ALA A 86 -6.44 17.52 3.86
CA ALA A 86 -6.15 18.93 3.56
C ALA A 86 -4.69 19.11 3.11
N LEU A 87 -3.72 18.62 3.90
CA LEU A 87 -2.29 18.70 3.56
C LEU A 87 -1.96 18.01 2.23
N LEU A 88 -2.54 16.84 2.00
CA LEU A 88 -2.36 16.12 0.74
C LEU A 88 -3.00 16.85 -0.43
N SER A 89 -4.14 17.52 -0.22
CA SER A 89 -4.81 18.31 -1.26
C SER A 89 -3.95 19.51 -1.67
N ASP A 90 -3.39 20.22 -0.71
CA ASP A 90 -2.52 21.38 -0.96
C ASP A 90 -1.25 20.95 -1.72
N ALA A 91 -0.58 19.89 -1.26
CA ALA A 91 0.59 19.35 -1.95
C ALA A 91 0.26 18.82 -3.36
N ALA A 92 -0.90 18.17 -3.54
CA ALA A 92 -1.36 17.68 -4.83
C ALA A 92 -1.69 18.81 -5.80
N ALA A 93 -2.24 19.94 -5.30
CA ALA A 93 -2.52 21.14 -6.08
C ALA A 93 -1.23 21.79 -6.62
N HIS A 94 -0.12 21.70 -5.88
CA HIS A 94 1.22 22.07 -6.36
C HIS A 94 1.85 21.06 -7.33
N GLY A 95 1.12 20.02 -7.75
CA GLY A 95 1.61 19.00 -8.67
C GLY A 95 2.60 18.03 -8.04
N TYR A 96 2.62 17.88 -6.71
CA TYR A 96 3.51 16.94 -6.05
C TYR A 96 3.03 15.50 -6.25
N GLY A 97 3.75 14.73 -7.06
CA GLY A 97 3.40 13.37 -7.48
C GLY A 97 3.04 12.41 -6.33
N PRO A 98 3.84 12.33 -5.25
CA PRO A 98 3.48 11.52 -4.08
C PRO A 98 2.12 11.90 -3.50
N ALA A 99 1.85 13.20 -3.28
CA ALA A 99 0.59 13.65 -2.72
C ALA A 99 -0.60 13.24 -3.60
N GLN A 100 -0.49 13.37 -4.92
CA GLN A 100 -1.53 12.93 -5.84
C GLN A 100 -1.78 11.43 -5.79
N ALA A 101 -0.72 10.62 -5.76
CA ALA A 101 -0.84 9.17 -5.70
C ALA A 101 -1.55 8.72 -4.42
N ILE A 102 -1.16 9.31 -3.30
CA ILE A 102 -1.65 9.01 -1.95
C ILE A 102 -3.09 9.47 -1.78
N LEU A 103 -3.36 10.75 -2.08
CA LEU A 103 -4.70 11.32 -2.00
C LEU A 103 -5.65 10.60 -2.96
N GLY A 104 -5.17 10.28 -4.15
CA GLY A 104 -5.95 9.58 -5.17
C GLY A 104 -6.42 8.21 -4.69
N GLU A 105 -5.52 7.41 -4.13
CA GLU A 105 -5.84 6.14 -3.49
C GLU A 105 -6.82 6.30 -2.32
N LEU A 106 -6.55 7.27 -1.44
CA LEU A 106 -7.32 7.51 -0.23
C LEU A 106 -8.76 7.93 -0.55
N LEU A 107 -8.95 8.86 -1.49
CA LEU A 107 -10.28 9.31 -1.92
C LEU A 107 -11.05 8.22 -2.68
N ALA A 108 -10.36 7.41 -3.49
CA ALA A 108 -11.01 6.38 -4.31
C ALA A 108 -11.44 5.15 -3.52
N THR A 109 -10.62 4.69 -2.59
CA THR A 109 -10.88 3.45 -1.83
C THR A 109 -11.40 3.72 -0.42
N GLY A 110 -11.26 4.96 0.05
CA GLY A 110 -11.44 5.30 1.46
C GLY A 110 -10.35 4.76 2.36
N ARG A 111 -9.25 4.21 1.82
CA ARG A 111 -8.15 3.59 2.58
C ARG A 111 -6.81 4.11 2.06
N SER A 112 -5.87 4.36 2.96
CA SER A 112 -4.48 4.69 2.58
C SER A 112 -3.59 3.49 2.80
N SER A 113 -2.54 3.34 1.99
CA SER A 113 -1.44 2.42 2.32
C SER A 113 -0.52 2.94 3.45
N PHE A 114 -0.77 4.13 4.03
CA PHE A 114 -0.04 4.74 5.16
C PHE A 114 -0.22 4.05 6.51
N GLY A 115 -1.23 3.21 6.67
CA GLY A 115 -1.52 2.65 7.99
C GLY A 115 -2.55 1.55 7.97
N ILE A 116 -2.41 0.63 8.93
CA ILE A 116 -3.36 -0.45 9.14
C ILE A 116 -4.67 0.17 9.66
N GLY A 117 -5.73 0.03 8.87
CA GLY A 117 -7.09 0.32 9.29
C GLY A 117 -7.51 1.78 9.25
N THR A 118 -6.79 2.68 8.57
CA THR A 118 -7.31 4.04 8.34
C THR A 118 -8.39 4.00 7.27
N VAL A 119 -9.59 4.42 7.64
CA VAL A 119 -10.77 4.44 6.77
C VAL A 119 -11.32 5.85 6.75
N LEU A 120 -11.33 6.50 5.59
CA LEU A 120 -12.03 7.76 5.42
C LEU A 120 -13.54 7.55 5.60
N PRO A 121 -14.22 8.47 6.29
CA PRO A 121 -15.67 8.50 6.30
C PRO A 121 -16.19 8.67 4.87
N PRO A 122 -17.35 8.07 4.51
CA PRO A 122 -17.90 8.17 3.16
C PRO A 122 -18.06 9.61 2.66
N THR A 123 -18.33 10.56 3.56
CA THR A 123 -18.47 12.00 3.25
C THR A 123 -17.19 12.67 2.77
N GLN A 124 -16.02 12.07 3.03
CA GLN A 124 -14.72 12.55 2.57
C GLN A 124 -14.18 11.77 1.38
N ARG A 125 -14.92 10.77 0.89
CA ARG A 125 -14.52 10.01 -0.30
C ARG A 125 -14.99 10.74 -1.54
N ASP A 126 -14.13 10.75 -2.55
CA ASP A 126 -14.43 11.29 -3.86
C ASP A 126 -13.73 10.44 -4.90
N ARG A 127 -14.43 9.43 -5.40
CA ARG A 127 -13.83 8.43 -6.30
C ARG A 127 -13.41 9.04 -7.63
N ALA A 128 -14.20 9.96 -8.17
CA ALA A 128 -13.90 10.60 -9.45
C ALA A 128 -12.60 11.40 -9.36
N ARG A 129 -12.49 12.24 -8.32
CA ARG A 129 -11.24 12.97 -8.03
C ARG A 129 -10.09 12.03 -7.72
N GLY A 130 -10.35 10.94 -7.01
CA GLY A 130 -9.34 9.93 -6.70
C GLY A 130 -8.72 9.28 -7.94
N ILE A 131 -9.57 8.92 -8.92
CA ILE A 131 -9.16 8.39 -10.22
C ILE A 131 -8.36 9.42 -11.01
N GLU A 132 -8.79 10.68 -11.01
CA GLU A 132 -8.08 11.75 -11.71
C GLU A 132 -6.67 11.95 -11.14
N LEU A 133 -6.54 12.04 -9.82
CA LEU A 133 -5.25 12.20 -9.15
C LEU A 133 -4.31 11.01 -9.40
N LEU A 134 -4.83 9.77 -9.35
CA LEU A 134 -4.04 8.58 -9.70
C LEU A 134 -3.61 8.59 -11.18
N SER A 135 -4.47 9.05 -12.08
CA SER A 135 -4.16 9.18 -13.50
C SER A 135 -3.02 10.18 -13.74
N GLN A 136 -3.08 11.33 -13.07
CA GLN A 136 -2.02 12.36 -13.12
C GLN A 136 -0.71 11.86 -12.49
N ALA A 137 -0.78 11.16 -11.36
CA ALA A 137 0.38 10.57 -10.70
C ALA A 137 1.06 9.51 -11.60
N ALA A 138 0.28 8.72 -12.33
CA ALA A 138 0.77 7.67 -13.23
C ALA A 138 1.56 8.19 -14.44
N THR A 139 1.42 9.46 -14.82
CA THR A 139 2.23 10.08 -15.88
C THR A 139 3.56 10.63 -15.36
N ARG A 140 3.78 10.62 -14.05
CA ARG A 140 4.96 11.24 -13.41
C ARG A 140 5.98 10.23 -12.91
N ALA A 141 5.52 9.08 -12.43
CA ALA A 141 6.42 8.01 -11.99
C ALA A 141 5.71 6.66 -12.04
N CYS A 142 6.50 5.60 -12.18
CA CYS A 142 6.02 4.25 -12.03
C CYS A 142 5.68 3.91 -10.58
N THR A 143 6.50 4.42 -9.66
CA THR A 143 6.37 4.20 -8.22
C THR A 143 6.75 5.48 -7.50
N PHE A 144 6.00 5.82 -6.45
CA PHE A 144 6.42 6.77 -5.44
C PHE A 144 6.79 6.02 -4.16
N LEU A 145 7.99 6.30 -3.66
CA LEU A 145 8.48 5.86 -2.36
C LEU A 145 8.45 7.05 -1.41
N THR A 146 7.55 7.03 -0.43
CA THR A 146 7.56 8.02 0.65
C THR A 146 8.13 7.35 1.90
N PRO A 147 9.28 7.81 2.43
CA PRO A 147 9.82 7.28 3.67
C PRO A 147 8.83 7.57 4.80
N LEU A 148 8.37 6.52 5.48
CA LEU A 148 7.67 6.71 6.75
C LEU A 148 8.71 6.92 7.85
N PRO A 149 8.38 7.73 8.86
CA PRO A 149 9.35 8.09 9.89
C PRO A 149 9.84 6.92 10.76
N ASP A 150 9.16 5.76 10.75
CA ASP A 150 9.61 4.58 11.50
C ASP A 150 10.68 3.73 10.78
N ARG A 151 11.16 4.17 9.60
CA ARG A 151 12.17 3.52 8.72
C ARG A 151 11.92 2.04 8.37
N ARG A 152 10.87 1.41 8.90
CA ARG A 152 10.56 -0.01 8.66
C ARG A 152 9.53 -0.18 7.56
N MET A 153 8.73 0.85 7.29
CA MET A 153 7.77 0.85 6.19
C MET A 153 8.04 2.03 5.25
N GLN A 154 8.12 1.74 3.96
CA GLN A 154 8.08 2.77 2.92
C GLN A 154 6.69 2.72 2.31
N HIS A 155 6.05 3.88 2.19
CA HIS A 155 4.80 3.93 1.43
C HIS A 155 5.14 3.77 -0.04
N HIS A 156 4.65 2.70 -0.66
CA HIS A 156 4.85 2.39 -2.06
C HIS A 156 3.52 2.52 -2.79
N VAL A 157 3.37 3.57 -3.63
CA VAL A 157 2.25 3.64 -4.57
C VAL A 157 2.78 3.48 -5.98
N ALA A 158 2.27 2.47 -6.69
CA ALA A 158 2.40 2.36 -8.14
C ALA A 158 1.11 2.87 -8.77
N PRO A 159 1.01 4.14 -9.22
CA PRO A 159 -0.28 4.77 -9.47
C PRO A 159 -1.08 4.10 -10.59
N ALA A 160 -0.43 3.72 -11.69
CA ALA A 160 -1.10 3.01 -12.79
C ALA A 160 -1.65 1.64 -12.34
N TYR A 161 -0.86 0.89 -11.57
CA TYR A 161 -1.30 -0.38 -11.01
C TYR A 161 -2.46 -0.18 -10.02
N ARG A 162 -2.34 0.79 -9.11
CA ARG A 162 -3.37 1.08 -8.11
C ARG A 162 -4.67 1.53 -8.75
N LEU A 163 -4.59 2.34 -9.80
CA LEU A 163 -5.75 2.75 -10.58
C LEU A 163 -6.44 1.57 -11.26
N SER A 164 -5.68 0.59 -11.76
CA SER A 164 -6.28 -0.64 -12.32
C SER A 164 -7.07 -1.43 -11.26
N VAL A 165 -6.60 -1.47 -10.02
CA VAL A 165 -7.32 -2.13 -8.92
C VAL A 165 -8.60 -1.37 -8.57
N VAL A 166 -8.50 -0.05 -8.38
CA VAL A 166 -9.65 0.84 -8.07
C VAL A 166 -10.76 0.75 -9.12
N LEU A 167 -10.39 0.62 -10.40
CA LEU A 167 -11.36 0.52 -11.49
C LEU A 167 -11.97 -0.89 -11.61
N ALA A 168 -11.22 -1.94 -11.25
CA ALA A 168 -11.70 -3.31 -11.29
C ALA A 168 -12.77 -3.59 -10.21
N ASP A 169 -12.62 -3.02 -9.01
CA ASP A 169 -13.53 -3.22 -7.87
C ASP A 169 -14.99 -2.78 -8.15
N HIS A 170 -15.22 -1.98 -9.20
CA HIS A 170 -16.53 -1.43 -9.54
C HIS A 170 -17.09 -1.94 -10.86
N ASN A 171 -16.50 -2.99 -11.43
CA ASN A 171 -16.97 -3.67 -12.64
C ASN A 171 -17.16 -2.71 -13.85
N GLU A 172 -16.36 -1.64 -13.93
CA GLU A 172 -16.33 -0.77 -15.11
C GLU A 172 -15.58 -1.50 -16.24
N PRO A 173 -16.26 -1.93 -17.30
CA PRO A 173 -15.61 -2.73 -18.34
C PRO A 173 -14.65 -1.86 -19.15
N GLY A 174 -13.35 -2.18 -19.13
CA GLY A 174 -12.35 -1.58 -20.03
C GLY A 174 -11.29 -0.71 -19.34
N PRO A 175 -11.64 0.36 -18.60
CA PRO A 175 -10.65 1.29 -18.04
C PRO A 175 -9.58 0.62 -17.18
N TRP A 176 -9.95 -0.36 -16.35
CA TRP A 176 -9.00 -1.07 -15.51
C TRP A 176 -7.95 -1.84 -16.32
N LYS A 177 -8.35 -2.43 -17.46
CA LYS A 177 -7.45 -3.19 -18.34
C LYS A 177 -6.40 -2.27 -18.96
N LEU A 178 -6.82 -1.08 -19.42
CA LEU A 178 -5.91 -0.06 -19.95
C LEU A 178 -4.86 0.31 -18.90
N TRP A 179 -5.27 0.67 -17.69
CA TRP A 179 -4.33 1.07 -16.64
C TRP A 179 -3.41 -0.06 -16.18
N ARG A 180 -3.90 -1.30 -16.18
CA ARG A 180 -3.06 -2.49 -15.94
C ARG A 180 -2.05 -2.70 -17.06
N ALA A 181 -2.45 -2.58 -18.33
CA ALA A 181 -1.56 -2.68 -19.48
C ALA A 181 -0.47 -1.59 -19.45
N ARG A 182 -0.84 -0.34 -19.15
CA ARG A 182 0.10 0.77 -18.95
C ARG A 182 1.11 0.47 -17.86
N SER A 183 0.64 -0.03 -16.72
CA SER A 183 1.49 -0.44 -15.60
C SER A 183 2.50 -1.53 -16.00
N ILE A 184 2.07 -2.54 -16.77
CA ILE A 184 2.98 -3.61 -17.21
C ILE A 184 4.00 -3.06 -18.22
N LEU A 185 3.53 -2.36 -19.26
CA LEU A 185 4.37 -1.92 -20.38
C LEU A 185 5.38 -0.83 -19.99
N HIS A 186 4.99 0.10 -19.12
CA HIS A 186 5.87 1.21 -18.74
C HIS A 186 6.62 0.96 -17.44
N CYS A 187 6.04 0.18 -16.53
CA CYS A 187 6.55 0.05 -15.16
C CYS A 187 6.90 -1.38 -14.75
N GLY A 188 6.61 -2.40 -15.58
CA GLY A 188 6.88 -3.79 -15.25
C GLY A 188 6.05 -4.32 -14.07
N LEU A 189 4.92 -3.66 -13.75
CA LEU A 189 4.08 -4.02 -12.61
C LEU A 189 2.68 -4.48 -13.06
N PRO A 190 2.10 -5.54 -12.44
CA PRO A 190 2.75 -6.40 -11.44
C PRO A 190 3.83 -7.28 -12.09
N SER A 191 4.70 -7.89 -11.27
CA SER A 191 5.80 -8.72 -11.78
C SER A 191 5.26 -9.92 -12.59
N PRO A 192 6.04 -10.47 -13.53
CA PRO A 192 5.66 -11.67 -14.28
C PRO A 192 5.28 -12.84 -13.37
N ASP A 193 5.93 -12.98 -12.22
CA ASP A 193 5.64 -13.99 -11.20
C ASP A 193 4.20 -13.89 -10.67
N ALA A 194 3.74 -12.67 -10.39
CA ALA A 194 2.37 -12.42 -9.95
C ALA A 194 1.34 -12.68 -11.06
N LEU A 195 1.74 -12.59 -12.33
CA LEU A 195 0.88 -12.87 -13.49
C LEU A 195 0.86 -14.35 -13.88
N ALA A 196 1.93 -15.09 -13.60
CA ALA A 196 2.12 -16.48 -14.04
C ALA A 196 1.47 -17.53 -13.14
N SER A 197 0.85 -17.13 -12.03
CA SER A 197 0.19 -18.04 -11.08
C SER A 197 -1.35 -17.92 -11.05
N PRO A 198 -2.07 -17.85 -12.19
CA PRO A 198 -3.52 -17.92 -12.14
C PRO A 198 -3.96 -19.35 -11.79
N ALA A 199 -5.05 -19.47 -11.03
CA ALA A 199 -5.65 -20.78 -10.71
C ALA A 199 -6.08 -21.54 -11.98
N ARG A 200 -6.36 -20.82 -13.08
CA ARG A 200 -6.64 -21.38 -14.41
C ARG A 200 -5.95 -20.53 -15.48
N PRO A 201 -5.17 -21.14 -16.39
CA PRO A 201 -4.65 -20.42 -17.54
C PRO A 201 -5.81 -20.05 -18.47
N ASP A 202 -6.01 -18.75 -18.73
CA ASP A 202 -7.02 -18.25 -19.65
C ASP A 202 -6.41 -17.22 -20.62
N ALA A 203 -7.20 -16.82 -21.63
CA ALA A 203 -6.77 -15.86 -22.64
C ALA A 203 -6.27 -14.53 -22.03
N MET A 204 -6.90 -14.06 -20.95
CA MET A 204 -6.55 -12.80 -20.30
C MET A 204 -5.22 -12.90 -19.54
N ALA A 205 -4.99 -14.00 -18.82
CA ALA A 205 -3.73 -14.27 -18.14
C ALA A 205 -2.55 -14.33 -19.14
N LEU A 206 -2.75 -14.99 -20.29
CA LEU A 206 -1.78 -14.97 -21.38
C LEU A 206 -1.58 -13.55 -21.93
N ALA A 207 -2.66 -12.79 -22.13
CA ALA A 207 -2.58 -11.42 -22.63
C ALA A 207 -1.69 -10.54 -21.72
N TRP A 208 -1.83 -10.64 -20.40
CA TRP A 208 -0.97 -9.92 -19.45
C TRP A 208 0.50 -10.34 -19.54
N LEU A 209 0.78 -11.65 -19.62
CA LEU A 209 2.15 -12.14 -19.77
C LEU A 209 2.80 -11.69 -21.09
N LEU A 210 2.03 -11.65 -22.18
CA LEU A 210 2.53 -11.15 -23.46
C LEU A 210 3.01 -9.68 -23.37
N LEU A 211 2.51 -8.89 -22.41
CA LEU A 211 2.98 -7.52 -22.19
C LEU A 211 4.33 -7.44 -21.44
N THR A 212 4.76 -8.49 -20.71
CA THR A 212 5.99 -8.45 -19.87
C THR A 212 7.28 -8.80 -20.61
N LYS A 213 7.19 -9.30 -21.86
CA LYS A 213 8.32 -9.84 -22.65
C LYS A 213 9.04 -11.05 -22.03
N ASP A 214 8.45 -11.71 -21.02
CA ASP A 214 9.03 -12.91 -20.40
C ASP A 214 8.72 -14.16 -21.25
N GLU A 215 9.57 -14.42 -22.25
CA GLU A 215 9.38 -15.51 -23.21
C GLU A 215 9.27 -16.89 -22.55
N ALA A 216 10.01 -17.13 -21.47
CA ALA A 216 10.00 -18.40 -20.75
C ALA A 216 8.64 -18.66 -20.09
N ARG A 217 8.08 -17.65 -19.40
CA ARG A 217 6.75 -17.75 -18.79
C ARG A 217 5.64 -17.79 -19.83
N ILE A 218 5.75 -17.03 -20.92
CA ILE A 218 4.80 -17.08 -22.03
C ILE A 218 4.76 -18.47 -22.64
N GLY A 219 5.92 -19.09 -22.92
CA GLY A 219 6.01 -20.46 -23.44
C GLY A 219 5.36 -21.47 -22.49
N THR A 220 5.69 -21.39 -21.20
CA THR A 220 5.12 -22.26 -20.16
C THR A 220 3.61 -22.12 -20.00
N MET A 221 3.07 -20.90 -20.20
CA MET A 221 1.63 -20.66 -20.18
C MET A 221 0.95 -21.31 -21.40
N LYS A 222 1.51 -21.09 -22.60
CA LYS A 222 0.96 -21.61 -23.87
C LYS A 222 0.89 -23.14 -23.91
N THR A 223 1.82 -23.87 -23.28
CA THR A 223 1.76 -25.35 -23.24
C THR A 223 0.57 -25.89 -22.45
N LYS A 224 -0.09 -25.06 -21.63
CA LYS A 224 -1.25 -25.42 -20.81
C LYS A 224 -2.58 -24.94 -21.38
N MET A 225 -2.57 -24.33 -22.57
CA MET A 225 -3.73 -23.69 -23.19
C MET A 225 -4.06 -24.34 -24.54
N ASN A 226 -5.32 -24.28 -24.94
CA ASN A 226 -5.71 -24.67 -26.30
C ASN A 226 -5.42 -23.53 -27.31
N ALA A 227 -5.41 -23.87 -28.60
CA ALA A 227 -5.10 -22.91 -29.65
C ALA A 227 -6.07 -21.71 -29.72
N ALA A 228 -7.34 -21.91 -29.38
CA ALA A 228 -8.34 -20.84 -29.40
C ALA A 228 -8.07 -19.80 -28.30
N ASP A 229 -7.76 -20.24 -27.07
CA ASP A 229 -7.40 -19.37 -25.95
C ASP A 229 -6.07 -18.65 -26.18
N ILE A 230 -5.10 -19.32 -26.81
CA ILE A 230 -3.84 -18.70 -27.22
C ILE A 230 -4.11 -17.55 -28.20
N ALA A 231 -4.85 -17.82 -29.27
CA ALA A 231 -5.17 -16.80 -30.27
C ALA A 231 -6.01 -15.66 -29.67
N ALA A 232 -6.91 -15.95 -28.73
CA ALA A 232 -7.66 -14.93 -28.00
C ALA A 232 -6.76 -14.05 -27.12
N GLY A 233 -5.82 -14.64 -26.39
CA GLY A 233 -4.87 -13.89 -25.57
C GLY A 233 -3.92 -13.02 -26.39
N GLU A 234 -3.48 -13.50 -27.56
CA GLU A 234 -2.66 -12.71 -28.49
C GLU A 234 -3.41 -11.50 -29.06
N ARG A 235 -4.69 -11.69 -29.46
CA ARG A 235 -5.55 -10.58 -29.90
C ARG A 235 -5.75 -9.55 -28.79
N GLU A 236 -6.11 -9.99 -27.59
CA GLU A 236 -6.31 -9.09 -26.44
C GLU A 236 -5.03 -8.32 -26.11
N ALA A 237 -3.85 -8.97 -26.13
CA ALA A 237 -2.58 -8.28 -25.91
C ALA A 237 -2.26 -7.24 -26.99
N ALA A 238 -2.60 -7.52 -28.26
CA ALA A 238 -2.44 -6.56 -29.35
C ALA A 238 -3.36 -5.34 -29.17
N ASP A 239 -4.62 -5.58 -28.83
CA ASP A 239 -5.60 -4.51 -28.55
C ASP A 239 -5.17 -3.65 -27.36
N LEU A 240 -4.68 -4.25 -26.29
CA LEU A 240 -4.19 -3.53 -25.11
C LEU A 240 -2.98 -2.64 -25.45
N ARG A 241 -2.05 -3.11 -26.27
CA ARG A 241 -0.93 -2.26 -26.73
C ARG A 241 -1.41 -1.08 -27.57
N ARG A 242 -2.39 -1.29 -28.45
CA ARG A 242 -3.01 -0.22 -29.25
C ARG A 242 -3.68 0.82 -28.35
N LEU A 243 -4.51 0.37 -27.39
CA LEU A 243 -5.18 1.26 -26.43
C LEU A 243 -4.19 2.05 -25.57
N VAL A 244 -3.08 1.41 -25.17
CA VAL A 244 -2.01 2.10 -24.44
C VAL A 244 -1.41 3.20 -25.30
N ALA A 245 -1.02 2.91 -26.54
CA ALA A 245 -0.46 3.89 -27.47
C ALA A 245 -1.44 5.06 -27.75
N GLU A 246 -2.72 4.77 -27.97
CA GLU A 246 -3.76 5.80 -28.12
C GLU A 246 -3.90 6.67 -26.87
N SER A 247 -3.83 6.06 -25.68
CA SER A 247 -3.95 6.78 -24.40
C SER A 247 -2.78 7.73 -24.11
N GLU A 248 -1.62 7.54 -24.75
CA GLU A 248 -0.42 8.36 -24.48
C GLU A 248 -0.59 9.83 -24.84
N GLN A 249 -1.53 10.16 -25.75
CA GLN A 249 -1.87 11.55 -26.07
C GLN A 249 -2.43 12.30 -24.86
N ARG A 250 -3.22 11.62 -24.02
CA ARG A 250 -3.83 12.19 -22.82
C ARG A 250 -3.01 11.89 -21.56
N TYR A 251 -2.39 10.71 -21.51
CA TYR A 251 -1.62 10.23 -20.37
C TYR A 251 -0.23 9.81 -20.85
N PRO A 252 0.73 10.74 -20.95
CA PRO A 252 2.09 10.41 -21.34
C PRO A 252 2.69 9.29 -20.48
N ALA A 253 3.56 8.48 -21.07
CA ALA A 253 4.30 7.47 -20.32
C ALA A 253 5.15 8.16 -19.23
N PRO A 254 5.25 7.60 -18.01
CA PRO A 254 6.10 8.18 -16.99
C PRO A 254 7.57 8.19 -17.45
N PRO A 255 8.38 9.15 -16.97
CA PRO A 255 9.81 9.16 -17.22
C PRO A 255 10.40 7.81 -16.83
N ARG A 256 11.11 7.17 -17.76
CA ARG A 256 11.91 6.00 -17.44
C ARG A 256 13.12 6.50 -16.67
N GLU A 257 13.01 6.50 -15.34
CA GLU A 257 14.19 6.74 -14.51
C GLU A 257 15.22 5.68 -14.91
N LYS A 258 16.36 6.11 -15.46
CA LYS A 258 17.47 5.19 -15.70
C LYS A 258 17.86 4.72 -14.32
N ILE A 259 17.51 3.47 -13.99
CA ILE A 259 18.01 2.78 -12.80
C ILE A 259 19.54 2.95 -12.85
N ARG A 260 20.08 3.83 -12.02
CA ARG A 260 21.51 4.05 -11.84
C ARG A 260 22.04 3.06 -10.83
#